data_AF-A0A971XJJ3-F1
#
_entry.id   AF-A0A971XJJ3-F1
#
_cell.length_a   1.000
_cell.length_b   1.000
_cell.length_c   1.000
_cell.angle_alpha   90.00
_cell.angle_beta   90.00
_cell.angle_gamma   90.00
#
_symmetry.space_group_name_H-M   'P 1'
#
loop_
_entity.id
_entity.type
_entity.pdbx_description
1 polymer ?
#
loop_
_entity_poly.entity_id
_entity_poly.type
_entity_poly.pdbx_seq_one_letter_code
_entity_poly.pdbx_strand_id
1 'polypeptide(L)' 'MKKIIGIILIVAALVLGYIGINGLSQSSKSVELLGMEITAEDGSAKQNAYIELGLGVVALVGGLFLLGQKKN' A
#
# COMPACT_ATOMS: atom_id res chain seq x y z
N MET A 1 -12.55 -22.22 4.17
CA MET A 1 -13.12 -20.85 4.21
C MET A 1 -12.16 -19.84 4.84
N LYS A 2 -11.83 -19.90 6.14
CA LYS A 2 -10.92 -18.92 6.80
C LYS A 2 -9.52 -18.80 6.14
N LYS A 3 -8.93 -19.92 5.72
CA LYS A 3 -7.65 -19.93 4.98
C LYS A 3 -7.71 -19.23 3.62
N ILE A 4 -8.83 -19.36 2.90
CA ILE A 4 -9.03 -18.71 1.59
C ILE A 4 -9.11 -17.19 1.77
N ILE A 5 -9.84 -16.75 2.80
CA ILE A 5 -9.93 -15.32 3.17
C ILE A 5 -8.55 -14.78 3.55
N GLY A 6 -7.74 -15.56 4.29
CA GLY A 6 -6.35 -15.20 4.62
C GLY A 6 -5.47 -15.03 3.38
N ILE A 7 -5.55 -15.93 2.40
CA ILE A 7 -4.81 -15.84 1.14
C ILE A 7 -5.22 -14.60 0.35
N ILE A 8 -6.53 -14.32 0.24
CA ILE A 8 -7.04 -13.14 -0.47
C ILE A 8 -6.55 -11.85 0.19
N LEU A 9 -6.54 -11.79 1.53
CA LEU A 9 -6.00 -10.66 2.29
C LEU A 9 -4.50 -10.43 2.03
N ILE A 10 -3.71 -11.50 1.97
CA ILE A 10 -2.27 -11.41 1.66
C ILE A 10 -2.05 -10.89 0.24
N VAL A 11 -2.80 -11.41 -0.74
CA VAL A 11 -2.71 -10.94 -2.13
C VAL A 11 -3.11 -9.46 -2.24
N ALA A 12 -4.21 -9.06 -1.61
CA ALA A 12 -4.65 -7.66 -1.59
C ALA A 12 -3.60 -6.75 -0.93
N ALA A 13 -2.96 -7.20 0.14
CA ALA A 13 -1.89 -6.45 0.81
C ALA A 13 -0.66 -6.24 -0.10
N LEU A 14 -0.28 -7.24 -0.89
CA LEU A 14 0.83 -7.11 -1.84
C LEU A 14 0.50 -6.11 -2.96
N VAL A 15 -0.73 -6.12 -3.47
CA VAL A 15 -1.19 -5.16 -4.49
C VAL A 15 -1.21 -3.74 -3.92
N LEU A 16 -1.82 -3.54 -2.75
CA LEU A 16 -1.86 -2.24 -2.07
C LEU A 16 -0.45 -1.74 -1.72
N GLY A 17 0.44 -2.62 -1.26
CA GLY A 17 1.83 -2.27 -0.98
C GLY A 17 2.58 -1.85 -2.24
N TYR A 18 2.41 -2.55 -3.36
CA TYR A 18 3.01 -2.17 -4.64
C TYR A 18 2.50 -0.80 -5.10
N ILE A 19 1.19 -0.58 -5.10
CA ILE A 19 0.58 0.70 -5.51
C ILE A 19 1.03 1.82 -4.58
N GLY A 20 0.99 1.62 -3.27
CA GLY A 20 1.40 2.61 -2.29
C GLY A 20 2.88 3.01 -2.41
N ILE A 21 3.79 2.04 -2.59
CA ILE A 21 5.23 2.34 -2.80
C ILE A 21 5.44 3.10 -4.11
N ASN A 22 4.76 2.69 -5.19
CA ASN A 22 4.89 3.35 -6.49
C ASN A 22 4.29 4.77 -6.45
N GLY A 23 3.15 4.95 -5.78
CA GLY A 23 2.52 6.24 -5.54
C GLY A 23 3.39 7.17 -4.70
N LEU A 24 4.00 6.66 -3.63
CA LEU A 24 4.97 7.42 -2.83
C LEU A 24 6.20 7.81 -3.65
N SER A 25 6.70 6.90 -4.48
CA SER A 25 7.88 7.12 -5.33
C SER A 25 7.59 8.14 -6.44
N GLN A 26 6.43 8.06 -7.07
CA GLN A 26 6.00 8.99 -8.12
C GLN A 26 5.66 10.36 -7.52
N SER A 27 5.02 10.37 -6.36
CA SER A 27 4.75 11.60 -5.61
C SER A 27 5.97 12.16 -4.91
N SER A 28 7.13 11.50 -4.92
CA SER A 28 8.41 12.08 -4.44
C SER A 28 9.34 12.42 -5.60
N LYS A 29 9.05 11.91 -6.80
CA LYS A 29 9.70 12.33 -8.04
C LYS A 29 9.03 13.64 -8.48
N SER A 30 9.34 14.72 -7.76
CA SER A 30 9.30 16.07 -8.33
C SER A 30 10.25 16.03 -9.52
N VAL A 31 9.71 15.86 -10.73
CA VAL A 31 10.54 15.82 -11.93
C VAL A 31 10.98 17.26 -12.16
N GLU A 32 12.23 17.56 -11.82
CA GLU A 32 12.90 18.84 -12.02
C GLU A 32 13.02 19.13 -13.52
N LEU A 33 11.89 19.47 -14.15
CA LEU A 33 11.79 19.84 -15.56
C LEU A 33 12.31 21.28 -15.70
N LEU A 34 13.61 21.42 -15.93
CA LEU A 34 14.29 22.69 -16.21
C LEU A 34 14.18 23.76 -15.10
N GLY A 35 14.24 23.38 -13.82
CA GLY A 35 14.31 24.35 -12.71
C GLY A 35 13.02 25.14 -12.46
N MET A 36 11.91 24.79 -13.12
CA MET A 36 10.58 25.11 -12.63
C MET A 36 10.15 23.99 -11.68
N GLU A 37 10.14 24.29 -10.38
CA GLU A 37 9.42 23.52 -9.38
C GLU A 37 7.93 23.61 -9.76
N ILE A 38 7.46 22.71 -10.64
CA ILE A 38 6.02 22.49 -10.82
C ILE A 38 5.59 21.70 -9.59
N THR A 39 5.57 22.37 -8.44
CA THR A 39 5.10 21.87 -7.15
C THR A 39 3.57 21.82 -7.16
N ALA A 40 3.00 21.15 -8.16
CA ALA A 40 1.66 20.58 -8.04
C ALA A 40 1.75 19.20 -7.35
N GLU A 41 2.71 19.04 -6.44
CA GLU A 41 2.94 17.81 -5.70
C GLU A 41 1.99 17.77 -4.51
N ASP A 42 0.79 17.33 -4.85
CA ASP A 42 -0.35 17.00 -4.01
C ASP A 42 0.06 16.35 -2.68
N GLY A 43 0.03 17.13 -1.59
CA GLY A 43 0.08 16.57 -0.23
C GLY A 43 -0.98 15.49 -0.01
N SER A 44 -2.11 15.58 -0.73
CA SER A 44 -3.16 14.55 -0.77
C SER A 44 -2.69 13.23 -1.39
N ALA A 45 -1.81 13.24 -2.40
CA ALA A 45 -1.30 12.02 -3.03
C ALA A 45 -0.33 11.28 -2.10
N LYS A 46 0.58 12.02 -1.44
CA LYS A 46 1.45 11.44 -0.39
C LYS A 46 0.62 10.88 0.76
N GLN A 47 -0.38 11.62 1.23
CA GLN A 47 -1.26 11.18 2.31
C GLN A 47 -2.02 9.91 1.95
N ASN A 48 -2.61 9.83 0.75
CA ASN A 48 -3.28 8.62 0.28
C ASN A 48 -2.32 7.43 0.18
N ALA A 49 -1.13 7.63 -0.37
CA ALA A 49 -0.15 6.56 -0.48
C ALA A 49 0.29 6.03 0.90
N TYR A 50 0.45 6.89 1.92
CA TYR A 50 0.68 6.44 3.30
C TYR A 50 -0.49 5.65 3.88
N ILE A 51 -1.73 6.05 3.60
CA ILE A 51 -2.95 5.34 4.03
C ILE A 51 -3.02 3.95 3.36
N GLU A 52 -2.78 3.89 2.05
CA GLU A 52 -2.76 2.64 1.27
C GLU A 52 -1.68 1.67 1.77
N LEU A 53 -0.48 2.20 2.06
CA LEU A 53 0.62 1.42 2.63
C LEU A 53 0.27 0.88 4.02
N GLY A 54 -0.31 1.73 4.88
CA GLY A 54 -0.74 1.36 6.23
C GLY A 54 -1.85 0.31 6.22
N LEU A 55 -2.85 0.47 5.36
CA LEU A 55 -3.91 -0.52 5.14
C LEU A 55 -3.34 -1.84 4.60
N GLY A 56 -2.36 -1.76 3.69
CA GLY A 56 -1.64 -2.93 3.18
C GLY A 56 -0.95 -3.72 4.29
N VAL A 57 -0.24 -3.05 5.21
CA VAL A 57 0.40 -3.69 6.37
C VAL A 57 -0.64 -4.36 7.28
N VAL A 58 -1.73 -3.67 7.61
CA VAL A 58 -2.81 -4.24 8.44
C VAL A 58 -3.44 -5.45 7.78
N ALA A 59 -3.72 -5.38 6.48
CA ALA A 59 -4.27 -6.47 5.70
C ALA A 59 -3.32 -7.68 5.64
N LEU A 60 -2.00 -7.45 5.50
CA LEU A 60 -0.99 -8.51 5.51
C LEU A 60 -0.97 -9.25 6.85
N VAL A 61 -0.92 -8.51 7.95
CA VAL A 61 -0.91 -9.07 9.31
C VAL A 61 -2.20 -9.84 9.58
N GLY A 62 -3.36 -9.27 9.24
CA GLY A 62 -4.66 -9.94 9.38
C GLY A 62 -4.75 -11.21 8.53
N GLY A 63 -4.26 -11.17 7.29
CA GLY A 63 -4.22 -12.31 6.38
C GLY A 63 -3.34 -13.45 6.91
N LEU A 64 -2.13 -13.14 7.37
CA LEU A 64 -1.21 -14.11 7.98
C LEU A 64 -1.77 -14.72 9.27
N PHE A 65 -2.39 -13.90 10.13
CA PHE A 65 -3.02 -14.37 11.37
C PHE A 65 -4.17 -15.35 11.08
N LEU A 66 -5.05 -15.02 10.13
CA LEU A 66 -6.14 -15.89 9.70
C LEU A 66 -5.65 -17.18 9.03
N LEU A 67 -4.49 -17.13 8.36
CA LEU A 67 -3.85 -18.31 7.75
C LEU A 67 -3.28 -19.25 8.82
N GLY A 68 -2.64 -18.68 9.86
CA GLY A 68 -2.01 -19.38 10.97
C GLY A 68 -2.98 -19.91 12.02
N GLN A 69 -4.22 -19.44 12.06
CA GLN A 69 -5.25 -19.99 12.93
C GLN A 69 -5.60 -21.44 12.54
N LYS A 70 -5.00 -22.39 13.27
CA LYS A 70 -5.37 -23.79 13.22
C LYS A 70 -6.78 -23.93 13.81
N LYS A 71 -7.72 -24.35 12.96
CA LYS A 71 -9.09 -24.69 13.35
C LYS A 71 -9.01 -25.91 14.29
N ASN A 72 -9.01 -25.67 15.60
CA ASN A 72 -9.37 -26.69 16.59
C ASN A 72 -10.84 -27.05 16.39
#